data_AF-A0A961PIY9-F1
#
_entry.id   AF-A0A961PIY9-F1
#
_cell.length_a   1.000
_cell.length_b   1.000
_cell.length_c   1.000
_cell.angle_alpha   90.00
_cell.angle_beta   90.00
_cell.angle_gamma   90.00
#
_symmetry.space_group_name_H-M   'P 1'
#
loop_
_entity.id
_entity.type
_entity.pdbx_description
1 polymer ?
#
loop_
_entity_poly.entity_id
_entity_poly.type
_entity_poly.pdbx_seq_one_letter_code
_entity_poly.pdbx_strand_id
1 'polypeptide(L)'
;MDDLSRPIAPDLARLRENFAQGRTRPLAWRRDQLARLEAMCRDRRDEIAEALAADLGKPDIEALTHESAYVALHARHTRRRLGAWARP
;
A
#
# COMPACT_ATOMS: atom_id res chain seq x y z
N MET A 1 -0.40 -17.25 -14.66
CA MET A 1 -1.67 -16.62 -14.25
C MET A 1 -2.02 -17.26 -12.93
N ASP A 2 -1.60 -16.60 -11.86
CA ASP A 2 -1.55 -17.18 -10.51
C ASP A 2 -2.95 -17.51 -9.99
N ASP A 3 -3.00 -18.57 -9.20
CA ASP A 3 -4.22 -19.20 -8.69
C ASP A 3 -5.00 -18.27 -7.75
N LEU A 4 -6.05 -17.63 -8.28
CA LEU A 4 -7.04 -16.89 -7.50
C LEU A 4 -7.93 -17.78 -6.61
N SER A 5 -7.67 -19.11 -6.52
CA SER A 5 -8.46 -20.04 -5.70
C SER A 5 -8.11 -20.06 -4.22
N ARG A 6 -7.13 -19.27 -3.77
CA ARG A 6 -6.74 -19.22 -2.35
C ARG A 6 -7.97 -18.99 -1.46
N PRO A 7 -8.24 -19.87 -0.48
CA PRO A 7 -9.44 -19.77 0.32
C PRO A 7 -9.44 -18.46 1.12
N ILE A 8 -10.46 -17.64 0.89
CA ILE A 8 -10.63 -16.30 1.50
C ILE A 8 -10.85 -16.40 3.01
N ALA A 9 -11.55 -17.43 3.47
CA ALA A 9 -11.98 -17.55 4.86
C ALA A 9 -10.81 -17.64 5.88
N PRO A 10 -9.77 -18.47 5.68
CA PRO A 10 -8.57 -18.48 6.52
C PRO A 10 -7.86 -17.12 6.62
N ASP A 11 -7.75 -16.39 5.51
CA ASP A 11 -7.11 -15.08 5.50
C ASP A 11 -7.90 -14.03 6.25
N LEU A 12 -9.21 -14.02 6.04
CA LEU A 12 -10.11 -13.11 6.73
C LEU A 12 -10.04 -13.36 8.25
N ALA A 13 -10.04 -14.62 8.68
CA ALA A 13 -9.88 -14.98 10.08
C ALA A 13 -8.56 -14.43 10.64
N ARG A 14 -7.44 -14.65 9.94
CA ARG A 14 -6.11 -14.16 10.34
C ARG A 14 -6.03 -12.63 10.41
N LEU A 15 -6.62 -11.91 9.46
CA LEU A 15 -6.62 -10.44 9.48
C LEU A 15 -7.46 -9.89 10.64
N ARG A 16 -8.63 -10.50 10.91
CA ARG A 16 -9.48 -10.14 12.04
C ARG A 16 -8.79 -10.38 13.38
N GLU A 17 -8.14 -11.53 13.54
CA GLU A 17 -7.33 -11.86 14.72
C GLU A 17 -6.25 -10.79 14.97
N ASN A 18 -5.44 -10.47 13.95
CA ASN A 18 -4.38 -9.47 14.06
C ASN A 18 -4.91 -8.08 14.47
N PHE A 19 -6.07 -7.69 13.94
CA PHE A 19 -6.73 -6.44 14.31
C PHE A 19 -7.26 -6.48 15.75
N ALA A 20 -7.94 -7.56 16.13
CA ALA A 20 -8.51 -7.74 17.47
C ALA A 20 -7.44 -7.71 18.57
N GLN A 21 -6.25 -8.26 18.28
CA GLN A 21 -5.07 -8.17 19.16
C GLN A 21 -4.46 -6.77 19.26
N GLY A 22 -5.01 -5.78 18.56
CA GLY A 22 -4.59 -4.39 18.63
C GLY A 22 -3.26 -4.09 17.93
N ARG A 23 -2.72 -5.01 17.12
CA ARG A 23 -1.41 -4.84 16.46
C ARG A 23 -1.34 -3.60 15.56
N THR A 24 -2.48 -3.17 15.02
CA THR A 24 -2.59 -2.00 14.15
C THR A 24 -2.86 -0.69 14.90
N ARG A 25 -3.13 -0.75 16.23
CA ARG A 25 -3.44 0.43 17.05
C ARG A 25 -2.25 1.39 17.21
N PRO A 26 -1.02 0.94 17.52
CA PRO A 26 0.10 1.85 17.77
C PRO A 26 0.39 2.76 16.58
N LEU A 27 0.55 4.06 16.82
CA LEU A 27 0.91 5.01 15.76
C LEU A 27 2.27 4.71 15.14
N ALA A 28 3.21 4.15 15.90
CA ALA A 28 4.51 3.72 15.39
C ALA A 28 4.35 2.64 14.30
N TRP A 29 3.48 1.65 14.54
CA TRP A 29 3.18 0.60 13.57
C TRP A 29 2.59 1.19 12.29
N ARG A 30 1.57 2.06 12.42
CA ARG A 30 0.94 2.70 11.24
C ARG A 30 1.94 3.55 10.44
N ARG A 31 2.84 4.27 11.12
CA ARG A 31 3.90 5.06 10.46
C ARG A 31 4.88 4.17 9.70
N ASP A 32 5.27 3.04 10.29
CA ASP A 32 6.14 2.06 9.63
C ASP A 32 5.47 1.47 8.38
N GLN A 33 4.19 1.10 8.46
CA GLN A 33 3.46 0.60 7.28
C GLN A 33 3.38 1.64 6.15
N LEU A 34 3.11 2.92 6.48
CA LEU A 34 3.11 3.99 5.48
C LEU A 34 4.51 4.25 4.89
N ALA A 35 5.57 4.09 5.67
CA ALA A 35 6.94 4.21 5.17
C ALA A 35 7.29 3.05 4.21
N ARG A 36 6.88 1.83 4.55
CA ARG A 36 7.04 0.64 3.69
C ARG A 36 6.24 0.77 2.40
N LEU A 37 5.02 1.30 2.45
CA LEU A 37 4.21 1.57 1.26
C LEU A 37 4.86 2.64 0.37
N GLU A 38 5.35 3.74 0.97
CA GLU A 38 6.11 4.76 0.25
C GLU A 38 7.35 4.16 -0.44
N ALA A 39 8.12 3.32 0.26
CA ALA A 39 9.30 2.65 -0.30
C ALA A 39 8.93 1.69 -1.44
N MET A 40 7.95 0.80 -1.24
CA MET A 40 7.49 -0.15 -2.25
C MET A 40 7.11 0.56 -3.56
N CYS A 41 6.31 1.63 -3.48
CA CYS A 41 5.89 2.37 -4.66
C CYS A 41 7.04 3.10 -5.36
N ARG A 42 8.10 3.49 -4.64
CA ARG A 42 9.27 4.14 -5.24
C ARG A 42 10.25 3.13 -5.84
N ASP A 43 10.52 2.07 -5.11
CA ASP A 43 11.55 1.07 -5.43
C ASP A 43 11.08 0.12 -6.54
N ARG A 44 9.77 -0.10 -6.66
CA ARG A 44 9.14 -0.97 -7.66
C ARG A 44 8.40 -0.20 -8.76
N ARG A 45 8.68 1.10 -8.92
CA ARG A 45 7.92 1.96 -9.83
C ARG A 45 7.96 1.51 -11.30
N ASP A 46 9.10 0.94 -11.72
CA ASP A 46 9.31 0.51 -13.10
C ASP A 46 8.57 -0.82 -13.36
N GLU A 47 8.62 -1.77 -12.40
CA GLU A 47 7.83 -3.01 -12.43
C GLU A 47 6.31 -2.73 -12.46
N ILE A 48 5.86 -1.72 -11.70
CA ILE A 48 4.46 -1.28 -11.71
C ILE A 48 4.09 -0.68 -13.07
N ALA A 49 4.96 0.14 -13.66
CA ALA A 49 4.71 0.72 -14.98
C ALA A 49 4.65 -0.33 -16.08
N GLU A 50 5.56 -1.32 -16.06
CA GLU A 50 5.57 -2.45 -16.99
C GLU A 50 4.27 -3.27 -16.90
N ALA A 51 3.81 -3.58 -15.69
CA ALA A 51 2.55 -4.28 -15.49
C ALA A 51 1.35 -3.48 -16.03
N LEU A 52 1.29 -2.17 -15.77
CA LEU A 52 0.24 -1.29 -16.28
C LEU A 52 0.27 -1.16 -17.81
N ALA A 53 1.46 -1.16 -18.41
CA ALA A 53 1.61 -1.18 -19.86
C ALA A 53 1.10 -2.50 -20.45
N ALA A 54 1.43 -3.63 -19.82
CA ALA A 54 0.99 -4.97 -20.26
C ALA A 54 -0.53 -5.15 -20.14
N ASP A 55 -1.13 -4.70 -19.03
CA ASP A 55 -2.56 -4.91 -18.74
C ASP A 55 -3.45 -3.88 -19.45
N LEU A 56 -3.03 -2.62 -19.52
CA LEU A 56 -3.88 -1.50 -19.92
C LEU A 56 -3.34 -0.74 -21.14
N GLY A 57 -2.16 -1.07 -21.65
CA GLY A 57 -1.50 -0.28 -22.70
C GLY A 57 -1.12 1.14 -22.25
N LYS A 58 -1.01 1.36 -20.93
CA LYS A 58 -0.83 2.69 -20.35
C LYS A 58 0.57 3.24 -20.66
N PRO A 59 0.70 4.50 -21.12
CA PRO A 59 2.02 5.10 -21.34
C PRO A 59 2.81 5.26 -20.04
N ASP A 60 4.12 5.02 -20.09
CA ASP A 60 5.03 5.05 -18.92
C ASP A 60 4.93 6.34 -18.10
N ILE A 61 4.85 7.49 -18.77
CA ILE A 61 4.75 8.79 -18.08
C ILE A 61 3.50 8.88 -17.22
N GLU A 62 2.38 8.33 -17.68
CA GLU A 62 1.11 8.36 -16.97
C GLU A 62 1.12 7.33 -15.82
N ALA A 63 1.65 6.13 -16.07
CA ALA A 63 1.82 5.10 -15.05
C ALA A 63 2.73 5.56 -13.90
N LEU A 64 3.88 6.16 -14.22
CA LEU A 64 4.83 6.64 -13.22
C LEU A 64 4.31 7.84 -12.42
N THR A 65 3.56 8.76 -13.06
CA THR A 65 3.12 10.00 -12.40
C THR A 65 1.81 9.82 -11.62
N HIS A 66 0.85 9.07 -12.15
CA HIS A 66 -0.50 8.98 -11.57
C HIS A 66 -0.76 7.74 -10.72
N GLU A 67 0.14 6.76 -10.72
CA GLU A 67 -0.06 5.52 -9.96
C GLU A 67 1.00 5.43 -8.84
N SER A 68 2.24 5.07 -9.19
CA SER A 68 3.28 4.78 -8.21
C SER A 68 3.74 6.04 -7.46
N ALA A 69 4.07 7.13 -8.17
CA ALA A 69 4.48 8.39 -7.52
C ALA A 69 3.33 9.04 -6.73
N TYR A 70 2.09 8.93 -7.22
CA TYR A 70 0.91 9.45 -6.55
C TYR A 70 0.69 8.75 -5.20
N VAL A 71 0.69 7.41 -5.18
CA VAL A 71 0.53 6.65 -3.92
C VAL A 71 1.69 6.93 -2.96
N ALA A 72 2.94 6.98 -3.44
CA ALA A 72 4.09 7.30 -2.61
C ALA A 72 3.98 8.69 -1.96
N LEU A 73 3.52 9.70 -2.71
CA LEU A 73 3.28 11.05 -2.20
C LEU A 73 2.22 11.07 -1.09
N HIS A 74 1.11 10.36 -1.29
CA HIS A 74 0.01 10.31 -0.33
C HIS A 74 0.37 9.51 0.93
N ALA A 75 1.13 8.42 0.79
CA ALA A 75 1.67 7.67 1.92
C ALA A 75 2.59 8.55 2.78
N ARG A 76 3.50 9.31 2.14
CA ARG A 76 4.38 10.28 2.81
C ARG A 76 3.59 11.37 3.53
N HIS A 77 2.60 11.97 2.85
CA HIS A 77 1.77 13.03 3.43
C HIS A 77 1.02 12.53 4.67
N THR A 78 0.34 11.39 4.54
CA THR A 78 -0.38 10.74 5.63
C THR A 78 0.56 10.44 6.79
N ARG A 79 1.73 9.85 6.54
CA ARG A 79 2.72 9.54 7.58
C ARG A 79 3.15 10.76 8.39
N ARG A 80 3.33 11.92 7.73
CA ARG A 80 3.69 13.20 8.36
C ARG A 80 2.54 13.79 9.19
N ARG A 81 1.29 13.63 8.74
CA ARG A 81 0.09 14.20 9.39
C ARG A 81 -0.58 13.27 10.41
N LEU A 82 -0.27 11.97 10.37
CA LEU A 82 -0.96 10.92 11.12
C LEU A 82 -1.06 11.20 12.63
N GLY A 83 -0.03 11.80 13.23
CA GLY A 83 -0.05 12.13 14.66
C GLY A 83 -1.06 13.20 15.03
N ALA A 84 -1.30 14.16 14.15
CA ALA A 84 -2.31 15.20 14.36
C ALA A 84 -3.72 14.66 14.12
N TRP A 85 -3.90 13.83 13.09
CA TRP A 85 -5.19 13.26 12.71
C TRP A 85 -5.70 12.18 13.67
N ALA A 86 -4.80 11.50 14.37
CA ALA A 86 -5.16 10.45 15.32
C ALA A 86 -5.40 10.97 16.75
N ARG A 87 -5.46 12.29 16.94
CA ARG A 87 -5.84 12.88 18.24
C ARG A 87 -7.33 12.56 18.52
N PRO A 88 -7.69 12.26 19.78
CA PRO A 88 -9.08 12.04 20.18
C PRO A 88 -9.98 13.25 19.90
#